data_AF-A0A9Q0CGT9-F1
#
_entry.id   AF-A0A9Q0CGT9-F1
#
_cell.length_a   1.000
_cell.length_b   1.000
_cell.length_c   1.000
_cell.angle_alpha   90.00
_cell.angle_beta   90.00
_cell.angle_gamma   90.00
#
_symmetry.space_group_name_H-M   'P 1'
#
loop_
_entity.id
_entity.type
_entity.pdbx_description
1 polymer ?
#
loop_
_entity_poly.entity_id
_entity_poly.type
_entity_poly.pdbx_seq_one_letter_code
_entity_poly.pdbx_strand_id
1 'polypeptide(L)'
;MAETEIEGVKLGSSKPMIATQEEMVENRVPIPYRDQCAHLLIPLNKCRVAEFYLPWKCENERHAYEKCEYELVMERMLQMQKIRELQAAKKKGTLPGSVLPAPANV
;
A
#
# COMPACT_ATOMS: atom_id res chain seq x y z
N MET A 1 -13.87 -2.57 1.12
CA MET A 1 -12.44 -2.73 0.78
C MET A 1 -12.41 -3.12 -0.69
N ALA A 2 -12.12 -2.17 -1.58
CA ALA A 2 -12.21 -2.41 -3.01
C ALA A 2 -10.95 -3.13 -3.49
N GLU A 3 -11.03 -4.44 -3.67
CA GLU A 3 -10.03 -5.20 -4.41
C GLU A 3 -10.18 -4.81 -5.88
N THR A 4 -9.26 -3.99 -6.40
CA THR A 4 -9.21 -3.73 -7.84
C THR A 4 -8.23 -4.71 -8.45
N GLU A 5 -8.70 -5.57 -9.35
CA GLU A 5 -7.85 -6.46 -10.12
C GLU A 5 -7.45 -5.78 -11.43
N ILE A 6 -6.15 -5.61 -11.67
CA ILE A 6 -5.63 -5.25 -12.98
C ILE A 6 -4.86 -6.45 -13.49
N GLU A 7 -5.35 -7.08 -14.55
CA GLU A 7 -4.64 -8.15 -15.28
C GLU A 7 -4.23 -9.34 -14.40
N GLY A 8 -5.04 -9.68 -13.39
CA GLY A 8 -4.78 -10.76 -12.43
C GLY A 8 -3.87 -10.38 -11.25
N VAL A 9 -3.39 -9.13 -11.18
CA VAL A 9 -2.69 -8.62 -10.00
C VAL A 9 -3.69 -7.99 -9.04
N LYS A 10 -3.81 -8.58 -7.85
CA LYS A 10 -4.56 -7.99 -6.72
C LYS A 10 -3.85 -6.73 -6.23
N LEU A 11 -4.47 -5.57 -6.43
CA LEU A 11 -4.00 -4.29 -5.92
C LEU A 11 -4.66 -3.97 -4.57
N GLY A 12 -3.87 -3.39 -3.66
CA GLY A 12 -4.30 -3.06 -2.30
C GLY A 12 -3.35 -3.62 -1.25
N SER A 13 -3.44 -3.16 -0.01
CA SER A 13 -2.69 -3.80 1.08
C SER A 13 -3.47 -5.02 1.62
N SER A 14 -2.73 -6.02 2.10
CA SER A 14 -3.31 -7.14 2.85
C SER A 14 -3.82 -6.74 4.24
N LYS A 15 -3.35 -5.60 4.76
CA LYS A 15 -3.64 -5.15 6.12
C LYS A 15 -5.02 -4.51 6.22
N PRO A 16 -5.80 -4.79 7.28
CA PRO A 16 -7.08 -4.13 7.52
C PRO A 16 -6.86 -2.66 7.91
N MET A 17 -7.79 -1.80 7.51
CA MET A 17 -7.85 -0.43 8.00
C MET A 17 -8.48 -0.42 9.38
N ILE A 18 -7.65 -0.27 10.42
CA ILE A 18 -8.09 -0.33 11.83
C ILE A 18 -8.56 1.04 12.32
N ALA A 19 -7.83 2.11 11.98
CA ALA A 19 -8.21 3.47 12.34
C ALA A 19 -9.42 3.92 11.52
N THR A 20 -10.43 4.46 12.19
CA THR A 20 -11.59 5.04 11.51
C THR A 20 -11.23 6.39 10.88
N GLN A 21 -12.03 6.82 9.90
CA GLN A 21 -11.84 8.11 9.25
C GLN A 21 -12.01 9.28 10.24
N GLU A 22 -12.95 9.16 11.17
CA GLU A 22 -13.24 10.17 12.20
C GLU A 22 -12.05 10.32 13.16
N GLU A 23 -11.48 9.20 13.63
CA GLU A 23 -10.30 9.21 14.50
C GLU A 23 -9.08 9.85 13.82
N MET A 24 -8.86 9.59 12.53
CA MET A 24 -7.75 10.20 11.77
C MET A 24 -7.93 11.72 11.61
N VAL A 25 -9.17 12.20 11.49
CA VAL A 25 -9.49 13.63 11.42
C VAL A 25 -9.32 14.28 12.79
N GLU A 26 -9.83 13.68 13.85
CA GLU A 26 -9.73 14.18 15.22
C GLU A 26 -8.26 14.34 15.65
N ASN A 27 -7.43 13.35 15.34
CA ASN A 27 -5.98 13.38 15.64
C ASN A 27 -5.17 14.16 14.60
N ARG A 28 -5.83 14.85 13.66
CA ARG A 28 -5.21 15.69 12.61
C ARG A 28 -4.10 14.97 11.83
N VAL A 29 -4.31 13.69 11.53
CA VAL A 29 -3.35 12.89 10.75
C VAL A 29 -3.26 13.48 9.33
N PRO A 30 -2.07 13.85 8.83
CA PRO A 30 -1.91 14.37 7.47
C PRO A 30 -2.29 13.31 6.44
N ILE A 31 -2.87 13.74 5.31
CA ILE A 31 -3.30 12.88 4.19
C ILE A 31 -2.28 11.79 3.80
N PRO A 32 -0.96 12.08 3.65
CA PRO A 32 0.00 11.04 3.25
C PRO A 32 0.16 9.90 4.28
N TYR A 33 -0.21 10.12 5.55
CA TYR A 33 -0.10 9.15 6.64
C TYR A 33 -1.46 8.56 7.05
N ARG A 34 -2.48 8.71 6.19
CA ARG A 34 -3.81 8.07 6.37
C ARG A 34 -3.85 6.72 5.68
N ASP A 35 -2.85 5.90 5.95
CA ASP A 35 -2.65 4.56 5.42
C ASP A 35 -3.11 3.51 6.45
N GLN A 36 -2.95 2.22 6.12
CA GLN A 36 -3.34 1.13 7.02
C GLN A 36 -2.60 1.16 8.36
N CYS A 37 -1.42 1.80 8.45
CA CYS A 37 -0.63 1.91 9.67
C CYS A 37 -0.99 3.13 10.55
N ALA A 38 -1.97 3.95 10.17
CA ALA A 38 -2.37 5.15 10.91
C ALA A 38 -2.78 4.88 12.38
N HIS A 39 -3.31 3.68 12.66
CA HIS A 39 -3.67 3.24 14.02
C HIS A 39 -2.47 3.15 14.99
N LEU A 40 -1.24 2.99 14.47
CA LEU A 40 0.00 3.01 15.24
C LEU A 40 0.60 4.43 15.33
N LEU A 41 0.35 5.26 14.32
CA LEU A 41 0.85 6.63 14.28
C LEU A 41 0.16 7.53 15.31
N ILE A 42 -1.15 7.34 15.53
CA ILE A 42 -1.92 8.10 16.54
C ILE A 42 -1.32 7.96 17.96
N PRO A 43 -1.13 6.74 18.52
CA PRO A 43 -0.52 6.59 19.84
C PRO A 43 0.95 7.06 19.87
N LEU A 44 1.72 6.86 18.80
CA LEU A 44 3.08 7.37 18.70
C LEU A 44 3.12 8.90 18.80
N ASN A 45 2.23 9.62 18.11
CA ASN A 45 2.17 11.08 18.18
C ASN A 45 1.72 11.57 19.56
N LYS A 46 0.79 10.86 20.22
CA LYS A 46 0.41 11.16 21.62
C LYS A 46 1.61 11.01 22.56
N CYS A 47 2.37 9.93 22.44
CA CYS A 47 3.58 9.71 23.23
C CYS A 47 4.65 10.80 22.97
N ARG A 48 4.90 11.14 21.70
CA ARG A 48 5.84 12.20 21.32
C ARG A 48 5.49 13.55 21.91
N VAL A 49 4.21 13.94 21.91
CA VAL A 49 3.79 15.21 22.52
C VAL A 49 3.94 15.17 24.04
N ALA A 50 3.55 14.07 24.70
CA ALA A 50 3.66 13.92 26.15
C ALA A 50 5.12 13.94 26.64
N GLU A 51 6.02 13.31 25.91
CA GLU A 51 7.45 13.21 26.24
C GLU A 51 8.30 14.30 25.57
N PHE A 52 7.70 15.38 25.05
CA PHE A 52 8.41 16.48 24.38
C PHE A 52 9.39 16.03 23.28
N TYR A 53 9.04 14.99 22.53
CA TYR A 53 9.79 14.44 21.40
C TYR A 53 11.19 13.94 21.77
N LEU A 54 11.40 13.49 23.01
CA LEU A 54 12.68 12.92 23.43
C LEU A 54 13.04 11.67 22.59
N PRO A 55 14.23 11.58 21.98
CA PRO A 55 14.59 10.52 21.03
C PRO A 55 14.57 9.09 21.58
N TRP A 56 14.87 8.93 22.87
CA TRP A 56 14.91 7.63 23.58
C TRP A 56 13.56 7.25 24.20
N LYS A 57 12.55 8.10 24.08
CA LYS A 57 11.18 7.82 24.51
C LYS A 57 10.33 7.40 23.31
N CYS A 58 9.32 6.58 23.57
CA CYS A 58 8.39 6.08 22.55
C CYS A 58 9.04 5.18 21.46
N GLU A 59 10.17 4.54 21.76
CA GLU A 59 10.89 3.71 20.77
C GLU A 59 10.07 2.50 20.33
N ASN A 60 9.32 1.87 21.23
CA ASN A 60 8.53 0.69 20.91
C ASN A 60 7.42 1.03 19.92
N GLU A 61 6.71 2.13 20.17
CA GLU A 61 5.66 2.67 19.32
C GLU A 61 6.24 3.11 17.96
N ARG A 62 7.42 3.72 17.96
CA ARG A 62 8.13 4.11 16.75
C ARG A 62 8.47 2.90 15.89
N HIS A 63 9.14 1.90 16.46
CA HIS A 63 9.54 0.70 15.73
C HIS A 63 8.33 -0.12 15.26
N ALA A 64 7.24 -0.15 16.03
CA ALA A 64 6.00 -0.80 15.61
C ALA A 64 5.39 -0.12 14.37
N TYR A 65 5.33 1.21 14.36
CA TYR A 65 4.85 1.98 13.22
C TYR A 65 5.76 1.79 12.00
N GLU A 66 7.08 1.92 12.16
CA GLU A 66 8.06 1.74 11.08
C GLU A 66 8.04 0.34 10.47
N LYS A 67 7.89 -0.69 11.30
CA LYS A 67 7.73 -2.07 10.83
C LYS A 67 6.46 -2.21 9.99
N CYS A 68 5.36 -1.59 10.41
CA CYS A 68 4.11 -1.65 9.69
C CYS A 68 4.24 -1.01 8.30
N GLU A 69 4.84 0.17 8.21
CA GLU A 69 5.13 0.90 6.97
C GLU A 69 6.06 0.12 6.05
N TYR A 70 7.11 -0.48 6.61
CA TYR A 70 8.04 -1.32 5.86
C TYR A 70 7.31 -2.46 5.16
N GLU A 71 6.46 -3.18 5.88
CA GLU A 71 5.67 -4.27 5.30
C GLU A 71 4.73 -3.79 4.18
N LEU A 72 4.09 -2.62 4.32
CA LEU A 72 3.26 -2.01 3.27
C LEU A 72 4.06 -1.67 2.00
N VAL A 73 5.25 -1.11 2.16
CA VAL A 73 6.14 -0.79 1.05
C VAL A 73 6.58 -2.07 0.34
N MET A 74 6.92 -3.12 1.08
CA MET A 74 7.30 -4.41 0.51
C MET A 74 6.16 -5.06 -0.28
N GLU A 75 4.93 -5.05 0.24
CA GLU A 75 3.74 -5.50 -0.50
C GLU A 75 3.58 -4.76 -1.83
N ARG A 76 3.71 -3.44 -1.80
CA ARG A 76 3.59 -2.59 -3.00
C ARG A 76 4.72 -2.84 -4.00
N MET A 77 5.94 -3.06 -3.54
CA MET A 77 7.07 -3.39 -4.41
C MET A 77 6.84 -4.71 -5.15
N LEU A 78 6.34 -5.74 -4.46
CA LEU A 78 6.00 -7.03 -5.07
C LEU A 78 4.86 -6.90 -6.09
N GLN A 79 3.84 -6.09 -5.80
CA GLN A 79 2.78 -5.79 -6.77
C GLN A 79 3.32 -5.09 -8.02
N MET A 80 4.20 -4.09 -7.84
CA MET A 80 4.81 -3.38 -8.96
C MET A 80 5.74 -4.26 -9.80
N GLN A 81 6.46 -5.21 -9.19
CA GLN A 81 7.25 -6.20 -9.92
C GLN A 81 6.37 -7.08 -10.82
N LYS A 82 5.27 -7.63 -10.28
CA LYS A 82 4.30 -8.42 -11.06
C LYS A 82 3.70 -7.62 -12.22
N ILE A 83 3.33 -6.37 -11.98
CA ILE A 83 2.81 -5.48 -13.04
C ILE A 83 3.85 -5.27 -14.14
N ARG A 84 5.12 -5.04 -13.78
CA ARG A 84 6.21 -4.87 -14.76
C ARG A 84 6.46 -6.13 -15.57
N GLU A 85 6.41 -7.31 -14.95
CA GLU A 85 6.55 -8.61 -15.62
C GLU A 85 5.43 -8.85 -16.62
N LEU A 86 4.18 -8.61 -16.23
CA LEU A 86 3.02 -8.73 -17.12
C LEU A 86 3.10 -7.74 -18.29
N GLN A 87 3.49 -6.49 -18.03
CA GLN A 87 3.71 -5.50 -19.08
C GLN A 87 4.84 -5.91 -20.04
N ALA A 88 5.93 -6.50 -19.54
CA ALA A 88 7.02 -7.02 -20.36
C ALA A 88 6.58 -8.23 -21.20
N ALA A 89 5.79 -9.15 -20.63
CA ALA A 89 5.22 -10.30 -21.35
C ALA A 89 4.27 -9.84 -22.46
N LYS A 90 3.42 -8.84 -22.19
CA LYS A 90 2.54 -8.21 -23.19
C LYS A 90 3.33 -7.57 -24.32
N LYS A 91 4.39 -6.80 -24.01
CA LYS A 91 5.27 -6.20 -25.02
C LYS A 91 5.99 -7.23 -25.89
N LYS A 92 6.27 -8.41 -25.36
CA LYS A 92 6.92 -9.52 -26.09
C LYS A 92 5.94 -10.40 -26.90
N GLY A 93 4.63 -10.13 -26.85
CA GLY A 93 3.63 -10.81 -27.68
C GLY A 93 3.43 -12.29 -27.39
N THR A 94 3.67 -12.77 -26.16
CA THR A 94 3.69 -14.21 -25.82
C THR A 94 2.44 -14.72 -25.09
N LEU A 95 1.34 -13.97 -25.03
CA LEU A 95 0.09 -14.46 -24.41
C LEU A 95 -0.96 -14.92 -25.44
N PRO A 96 -1.59 -16.10 -25.25
CA PRO A 96 -2.59 -16.65 -26.15
C PRO A 96 -3.90 -15.85 -26.03
N GLY A 97 -4.05 -14.88 -26.91
CA GLY A 97 -5.24 -14.02 -26.98
C GLY A 97 -5.25 -13.06 -28.16
N SER A 98 -4.12 -12.89 -28.85
CA SER A 98 -4.05 -12.14 -30.10
C SER A 98 -4.23 -13.06 -31.31
N VAL A 99 -5.39 -13.72 -31.43
CA VAL A 99 -5.88 -14.10 -32.76
C VAL A 99 -6.77 -12.95 -33.22
N LEU A 100 -6.15 -11.91 -33.78
CA LEU A 100 -6.89 -11.03 -34.67
C LEU A 100 -7.22 -11.87 -35.92
N PRO A 101 -8.49 -11.95 -36.35
CA PRO A 101 -8.81 -12.65 -37.59
C PRO A 101 -8.05 -11.98 -38.73
N ALA A 102 -7.38 -12.81 -39.56
CA ALA A 102 -6.69 -12.34 -40.76
C ALA A 102 -7.65 -11.47 -41.60
N PRO A 103 -7.15 -10.41 -42.28
CA PRO A 103 -8.00 -9.64 -43.17
C PRO A 103 -8.56 -10.58 -44.22
N ALA A 104 -9.89 -10.65 -44.31
CA ALA A 104 -10.57 -11.36 -45.38
C ALA A 104 -10.14 -10.74 -46.72
N ASN A 105 -9.49 -11.53 -47.57
CA ASN A 105 -9.33 -11.19 -48.97
C ASN A 105 -10.73 -11.12 -49.62
N VAL A 106 -11.08 -9.96 -50.14
CA VAL A 106 -12.04 -9.74 -51.22
C VAL A 106 -11.40 -8.78 -52.22
#